data_AF-A0A2T4D450-F1
#
_entry.id   AF-A0A2T4D450-F1
#
_cell.length_a   1.000
_cell.length_b   1.000
_cell.length_c   1.000
_cell.angle_alpha   90.00
_cell.angle_beta   90.00
_cell.angle_gamma   90.00
#
_symmetry.space_group_name_H-M   'P 1'
#
loop_
_entity.id
_entity.type
_entity.pdbx_description
1 polymer ?
#
loop_
_entity_poly.entity_id
_entity_poly.type
_entity_poly.pdbx_seq_one_letter_code
_entity_poly.pdbx_strand_id
1 'polypeptide(L)'
;MFYTPITKQDDLFPLSYPTTAKTLMNKHGLLDDQQAVTTDRLLREIDTLELTYPSAALLCAKQANVVDTLIVTMDVLDTNSVEQITGLQAMTWPVLGQLDATSGAFELRYGLPDLYMAAMAKAQQEPAYIDRLQDYDIRIVSSLPTAVEEDSNTIWWAQLERVSATDMRAVETAIESGMRVFVLGLTNQKAPAQGFSEDSMQVPLYVANVELQAQQLTQLVDIMPTVVGHYMNCAEGTKTWSLGQDIAKHDTEWPMIASYGSQLVIYTEAERIVIDQDATTRMFQGTEEMPNAVPPTPILINALRDVKRFSATGE
;
A
#
# COMPACT_ATOMS: atom_id res chain seq x y z
N MET A 1 -22.08 29.86 -5.46
CA MET A 1 -21.41 30.94 -6.22
C MET A 1 -20.60 31.75 -5.21
N PHE A 2 -19.29 31.49 -5.07
CA PHE A 2 -18.47 32.22 -4.10
C PHE A 2 -18.23 33.65 -4.60
N TYR A 3 -18.60 34.64 -3.79
CA TYR A 3 -18.37 36.05 -4.08
C TYR A 3 -16.88 36.36 -3.87
N THR A 4 -16.09 36.25 -4.94
CA THR A 4 -14.63 36.39 -4.98
C THR A 4 -14.00 37.78 -4.79
N PRO A 5 -14.70 38.94 -4.87
CA PRO A 5 -14.04 40.24 -4.73
C PRO A 5 -13.44 40.51 -3.35
N ILE A 6 -14.01 39.91 -2.30
CA ILE A 6 -13.70 40.28 -0.90
C ILE A 6 -12.63 39.34 -0.31
N THR A 7 -12.64 38.04 -0.66
CA THR A 7 -11.67 37.06 -0.13
C THR A 7 -10.25 37.22 -0.67
N LYS A 8 -10.06 37.94 -1.79
CA LYS A 8 -8.74 38.26 -2.34
C LYS A 8 -8.04 39.44 -1.62
N GLN A 9 -8.70 40.04 -0.63
CA GLN A 9 -8.19 41.21 0.09
C GLN A 9 -7.59 40.87 1.47
N ASP A 10 -7.57 39.59 1.87
CA ASP A 10 -7.14 39.15 3.21
C ASP A 10 -5.65 39.44 3.52
N ASP A 11 -4.82 39.61 2.49
CA ASP A 11 -3.37 39.89 2.63
C ASP A 11 -2.98 41.36 2.41
N LEU A 12 -3.94 42.30 2.33
CA LEU A 12 -3.65 43.70 2.04
C LEU A 12 -3.10 44.49 3.24
N PHE A 13 -3.27 44.01 4.47
CA PHE A 13 -2.86 44.73 5.68
C PHE A 13 -2.01 43.86 6.61
N PRO A 14 -0.81 44.31 7.02
CA PRO A 14 -0.05 43.61 8.04
C PRO A 14 -0.86 43.63 9.35
N LEU A 15 -1.17 42.45 9.89
CA LEU A 15 -1.97 42.17 11.10
C LEU A 15 -3.50 42.02 10.93
N SER A 16 -4.06 41.96 9.72
CA SER A 16 -5.47 41.58 9.55
C SER A 16 -5.67 40.06 9.55
N TYR A 17 -6.37 39.54 10.56
CA TYR A 17 -6.90 38.17 10.57
C TYR A 17 -8.44 38.23 10.59
N PRO A 18 -9.08 38.26 9.42
CA PRO A 18 -10.54 38.26 9.37
C PRO A 18 -11.10 36.97 9.97
N THR A 19 -12.12 37.10 10.82
CA THR A 19 -12.74 35.95 11.48
C THR A 19 -13.54 35.11 10.48
N THR A 20 -13.05 33.92 10.14
CA THR A 20 -13.81 32.97 9.32
C THR A 20 -14.67 32.08 10.20
N ALA A 21 -15.99 32.08 10.00
CA ALA A 21 -16.93 31.27 10.77
C ALA A 21 -17.19 29.88 10.17
N LYS A 22 -16.25 29.31 9.38
CA LYS A 22 -16.47 28.07 8.62
C LYS A 22 -16.93 26.90 9.51
N THR A 23 -16.27 26.70 10.66
CA THR A 23 -16.64 25.64 11.62
C THR A 23 -18.03 25.84 12.22
N LEU A 24 -18.41 27.10 12.52
CA LEU A 24 -19.73 27.44 13.06
C LEU A 24 -20.83 27.30 12.00
N MET A 25 -20.57 27.72 10.76
CA MET A 25 -21.50 27.57 9.64
C MET A 25 -21.72 26.11 9.26
N ASN A 26 -20.67 25.28 9.30
CA ASN A 26 -20.79 23.84 9.07
C ASN A 26 -21.62 23.17 10.18
N LYS A 27 -21.33 23.48 11.46
CA LYS A 27 -22.11 22.99 12.62
C LYS A 27 -23.61 23.32 12.55
N HIS A 28 -23.97 24.43 11.90
CA HIS A 28 -25.36 24.86 11.74
C HIS A 28 -25.97 24.53 10.37
N GLY A 29 -25.31 23.73 9.52
CA GLY A 29 -25.82 23.31 8.22
C GLY A 29 -25.97 24.45 7.21
N LEU A 30 -25.19 25.52 7.35
CA LEU A 30 -25.25 26.73 6.51
C LEU A 30 -24.25 26.70 5.33
N LEU A 31 -23.46 25.64 5.23
CA LEU A 31 -22.59 25.36 4.08
C LEU A 31 -23.13 24.07 3.45
N ASP A 32 -23.47 24.10 2.16
CA ASP A 32 -23.65 22.87 1.39
C ASP A 32 -22.38 22.03 1.56
N ASP A 33 -22.53 20.77 1.94
CA ASP A 33 -21.44 19.85 2.25
C ASP A 33 -20.76 19.39 0.94
N GLN A 34 -20.22 20.35 0.19
CA GLN A 34 -19.56 20.15 -1.10
C GLN A 34 -18.40 19.16 -0.99
N GLN A 35 -17.79 19.06 0.21
CA GLN A 35 -16.79 18.05 0.51
C GLN A 35 -17.42 16.67 0.56
N ALA A 36 -18.45 16.44 1.39
CA ALA A 36 -19.13 15.14 1.43
C ALA A 36 -19.71 14.75 0.07
N VAL A 37 -20.30 15.69 -0.68
CA VAL A 37 -20.80 15.44 -2.05
C VAL A 37 -19.67 15.07 -3.01
N THR A 38 -18.51 15.75 -2.93
CA THR A 38 -17.35 15.42 -3.78
C THR A 38 -16.78 14.06 -3.41
N THR A 39 -16.66 13.76 -2.12
CA THR A 39 -16.21 12.46 -1.61
C THR A 39 -17.15 11.34 -2.02
N ASP A 40 -18.47 11.49 -1.83
CA ASP A 40 -19.50 10.53 -2.24
C ASP A 40 -19.46 10.26 -3.73
N ARG A 41 -19.35 11.31 -4.55
CA ARG A 41 -19.17 11.14 -6.00
C ARG A 41 -17.89 10.36 -6.31
N LEU A 42 -16.78 10.70 -5.66
CA LEU A 42 -15.52 10.03 -5.91
C LEU A 42 -15.57 8.56 -5.48
N LEU A 43 -16.20 8.23 -4.35
CA LEU A 43 -16.35 6.85 -3.88
C LEU A 43 -17.26 6.00 -4.78
N ARG A 44 -18.40 6.54 -5.21
CA ARG A 44 -19.31 5.78 -6.11
C ARG A 44 -18.69 5.43 -7.45
N GLU A 45 -17.81 6.28 -7.94
CA GLU A 45 -17.04 6.01 -9.16
C GLU A 45 -15.99 4.90 -8.93
N ILE A 46 -15.57 4.61 -7.69
CA ILE A 46 -14.72 3.46 -7.35
C ILE A 46 -15.50 2.14 -7.46
N ASP A 47 -16.79 2.11 -7.09
CA ASP A 47 -17.61 0.90 -7.21
C ASP A 47 -17.86 0.48 -8.68
N THR A 48 -17.73 1.41 -9.62
CA THR A 48 -17.87 1.17 -11.07
C THR A 48 -16.54 1.28 -11.82
N LEU A 49 -15.44 0.89 -11.18
CA LEU A 49 -14.08 1.07 -11.71
C LEU A 49 -13.91 0.45 -13.10
N GLU A 50 -13.94 1.27 -14.14
CA GLU A 50 -13.41 0.91 -15.44
C GLU A 50 -11.88 0.93 -15.33
N LEU A 51 -11.22 -0.18 -15.64
CA LEU A 51 -9.81 -0.35 -15.34
C LEU A 51 -8.93 0.29 -16.43
N THR A 52 -8.01 1.17 -16.03
CA THR A 52 -6.90 1.65 -16.89
C THR A 52 -5.58 1.26 -16.24
N TYR A 53 -5.10 0.06 -16.56
CA TYR A 53 -3.90 -0.52 -15.96
C TYR A 53 -3.03 -1.25 -17.00
N PRO A 54 -1.70 -1.03 -17.02
CA PRO A 54 -1.00 0.08 -16.36
C PRO A 54 -1.46 1.45 -16.91
N SER A 55 -1.22 2.54 -16.18
CA SER A 55 -1.64 3.89 -16.64
C SER A 55 -0.84 4.40 -17.84
N ALA A 56 0.34 3.82 -18.09
CA ALA A 56 1.14 4.01 -19.28
C ALA A 56 2.04 2.78 -19.52
N ALA A 57 2.60 2.66 -20.72
CA ALA A 57 3.55 1.58 -21.02
C ALA A 57 4.79 1.66 -20.11
N LEU A 58 5.21 0.51 -19.57
CA LEU A 58 6.37 0.42 -18.68
C LEU A 58 7.68 0.55 -19.48
N LEU A 59 8.33 1.70 -19.35
CA LEU A 59 9.66 1.96 -19.90
C LEU A 59 10.72 1.63 -18.84
N CYS A 60 11.11 0.37 -18.77
CA CYS A 60 12.05 -0.15 -17.77
C CYS A 60 13.36 -0.60 -18.39
N ALA A 61 14.43 -0.60 -17.60
CA ALA A 61 15.74 -1.15 -17.94
C ALA A 61 16.17 -2.20 -16.90
N LYS A 62 16.71 -3.34 -17.37
CA LYS A 62 17.26 -4.40 -16.51
C LYS A 62 18.40 -3.87 -15.64
N GLN A 63 18.42 -4.27 -14.37
CA GLN A 63 19.53 -4.00 -13.45
C GLN A 63 20.65 -5.04 -13.61
N ALA A 64 21.89 -4.63 -13.35
CA ALA A 64 23.04 -5.53 -13.32
C ALA A 64 23.23 -6.14 -11.93
N ASN A 65 23.87 -7.32 -11.87
CA ASN A 65 24.22 -8.01 -10.62
C ASN A 65 23.02 -8.29 -9.71
N VAL A 66 21.93 -8.76 -10.30
CA VAL A 66 20.74 -9.18 -9.56
C VAL A 66 20.96 -10.58 -9.00
N VAL A 67 20.51 -10.78 -7.78
CA VAL A 67 20.41 -12.10 -7.13
C VAL A 67 18.95 -12.52 -7.00
N ASP A 68 18.69 -13.82 -6.96
CA ASP A 68 17.36 -14.37 -6.78
C ASP A 68 16.67 -13.87 -5.51
N THR A 69 15.35 -13.87 -5.52
CA THR A 69 14.52 -13.41 -4.42
C THR A 69 13.53 -14.49 -4.01
N LEU A 70 13.39 -14.76 -2.72
CA LEU A 70 12.38 -15.63 -2.14
C LEU A 70 11.40 -14.79 -1.30
N ILE A 71 10.11 -14.90 -1.62
CA ILE A 71 9.01 -14.34 -0.87
C ILE A 71 8.23 -15.50 -0.26
N VAL A 72 8.13 -15.53 1.07
CA VAL A 72 7.32 -16.49 1.81
C VAL A 72 6.22 -15.74 2.55
N THR A 73 4.97 -16.02 2.22
CA THR A 73 3.82 -15.40 2.87
C THR A 73 3.05 -16.41 3.69
N MET A 74 2.47 -15.96 4.80
CA MET A 74 1.51 -16.72 5.60
C MET A 74 0.28 -15.87 5.84
N ASP A 75 -0.90 -16.48 5.90
CA ASP A 75 -2.13 -15.76 6.22
C ASP A 75 -1.98 -15.00 7.54
N VAL A 76 -1.57 -15.73 8.60
CA VAL A 76 -1.10 -15.17 9.87
C VAL A 76 0.27 -15.78 10.14
N LEU A 77 1.28 -14.93 10.33
CA LEU A 77 2.65 -15.39 10.57
C LEU A 77 2.84 -15.84 12.02
N ASP A 78 3.29 -17.08 12.22
CA ASP A 78 3.73 -17.60 13.53
C ASP A 78 5.18 -17.19 13.79
N THR A 79 5.35 -16.13 14.56
CA THR A 79 6.68 -15.56 14.85
C THR A 79 7.57 -16.56 15.58
N ASN A 80 7.02 -17.45 16.40
CA ASN A 80 7.81 -18.44 17.14
C ASN A 80 8.52 -19.44 16.22
N SER A 81 7.87 -19.82 15.10
CA SER A 81 8.47 -20.70 14.11
C SER A 81 9.45 -19.94 13.22
N VAL A 82 9.10 -18.73 12.79
CA VAL A 82 9.96 -17.92 11.90
C VAL A 82 11.24 -17.46 12.61
N GLU A 83 11.18 -17.14 13.90
CA GLU A 83 12.35 -16.75 14.71
C GLU A 83 13.36 -17.89 14.93
N GLN A 84 13.00 -19.14 14.62
CA GLN A 84 13.94 -20.27 14.63
C GLN A 84 14.79 -20.34 13.36
N ILE A 85 14.39 -19.67 12.28
CA ILE A 85 15.12 -19.65 11.01
C ILE A 85 16.35 -18.75 11.17
N THR A 86 17.53 -19.34 11.05
CA THR A 86 18.78 -18.59 11.24
C THR A 86 19.02 -17.61 10.08
N GLY A 87 19.41 -16.37 10.41
CA GLY A 87 19.76 -15.34 9.43
C GLY A 87 18.63 -14.38 9.06
N LEU A 88 17.38 -14.68 9.44
CA LEU A 88 16.28 -13.72 9.33
C LEU A 88 16.40 -12.61 10.38
N GLN A 89 16.03 -11.39 9.96
CA GLN A 89 15.97 -10.21 10.81
C GLN A 89 14.55 -9.65 10.78
N ALA A 90 13.93 -9.52 11.95
CA ALA A 90 12.64 -8.85 12.08
C ALA A 90 12.80 -7.35 11.76
N MET A 91 11.91 -6.82 10.93
CA MET A 91 11.82 -5.39 10.70
C MET A 91 11.23 -4.70 11.93
N THR A 92 11.75 -3.51 12.23
CA THR A 92 11.43 -2.76 13.45
C THR A 92 10.29 -1.77 13.28
N TRP A 93 9.93 -1.43 12.04
CA TRP A 93 8.80 -0.57 11.72
C TRP A 93 7.55 -1.40 11.36
N PRO A 94 6.35 -0.86 11.59
CA PRO A 94 5.11 -1.54 11.24
C PRO A 94 4.93 -1.69 9.72
N VAL A 95 4.43 -2.86 9.32
CA VAL A 95 3.89 -3.13 7.98
C VAL A 95 2.39 -3.30 8.12
N LEU A 96 1.58 -2.50 7.45
CA LEU A 96 0.13 -2.65 7.43
C LEU A 96 -0.25 -3.88 6.59
N GLY A 97 -0.88 -4.86 7.23
CA GLY A 97 -1.51 -6.00 6.57
C GLY A 97 -2.97 -5.71 6.20
N GLN A 98 -3.68 -6.78 5.86
CA GLN A 98 -5.04 -6.76 5.35
C GLN A 98 -6.04 -7.49 6.25
N LEU A 99 -7.33 -7.33 5.94
CA LEU A 99 -8.44 -7.97 6.65
C LEU A 99 -8.51 -9.48 6.42
N ASP A 100 -8.10 -9.92 5.23
CA ASP A 100 -8.05 -11.32 4.83
C ASP A 100 -6.83 -11.58 3.95
N ALA A 101 -6.41 -12.84 3.89
CA ALA A 101 -5.20 -13.24 3.18
C ALA A 101 -5.33 -13.10 1.65
N THR A 102 -6.54 -13.14 1.09
CA THR A 102 -6.75 -12.96 -0.35
C THR A 102 -6.47 -11.52 -0.74
N SER A 103 -7.03 -10.57 0.00
CA SER A 103 -6.78 -9.14 -0.16
C SER A 103 -5.30 -8.82 0.09
N GLY A 104 -4.69 -9.38 1.14
CA GLY A 104 -3.26 -9.18 1.42
C GLY A 104 -2.34 -9.73 0.33
N ALA A 105 -2.61 -10.94 -0.18
CA ALA A 105 -1.84 -11.52 -1.27
C ALA A 105 -2.01 -10.71 -2.57
N PHE A 106 -3.21 -10.17 -2.82
CA PHE A 106 -3.46 -9.28 -3.95
C PHE A 106 -2.63 -8.00 -3.84
N GLU A 107 -2.67 -7.31 -2.69
CA GLU A 107 -1.92 -6.07 -2.48
C GLU A 107 -0.43 -6.28 -2.65
N LEU A 108 0.10 -7.36 -2.06
CA LEU A 108 1.50 -7.74 -2.21
C LEU A 108 1.82 -7.98 -3.67
N ARG A 109 1.05 -8.83 -4.37
CA ARG A 109 1.35 -9.22 -5.76
C ARG A 109 1.23 -8.05 -6.74
N TYR A 110 0.19 -7.23 -6.63
CA TYR A 110 -0.11 -6.19 -7.61
C TYR A 110 0.53 -4.84 -7.28
N GLY A 111 0.89 -4.59 -6.02
CA GLY A 111 1.26 -3.25 -5.56
C GLY A 111 0.07 -2.29 -5.58
N LEU A 112 -1.15 -2.79 -5.49
CA LEU A 112 -2.39 -2.01 -5.58
C LEU A 112 -3.31 -2.32 -4.40
N PRO A 113 -4.06 -1.35 -3.86
CA PRO A 113 -5.01 -1.60 -2.78
C PRO A 113 -6.11 -2.60 -3.18
N ASP A 114 -6.64 -3.32 -2.20
CA ASP A 114 -7.65 -4.40 -2.40
C ASP A 114 -8.89 -3.98 -3.20
N LEU A 115 -9.25 -2.69 -3.22
CA LEU A 115 -10.32 -2.12 -4.03
C LEU A 115 -10.20 -2.44 -5.54
N TYR A 116 -8.99 -2.67 -6.04
CA TYR A 116 -8.74 -3.02 -7.44
C TYR A 116 -8.97 -4.50 -7.75
N MET A 117 -9.05 -5.37 -6.73
CA MET A 117 -9.04 -6.83 -6.89
C MET A 117 -10.17 -7.33 -7.78
N ALA A 118 -11.40 -6.86 -7.56
CA ALA A 118 -12.55 -7.27 -8.35
C ALA A 118 -12.44 -6.82 -9.82
N ALA A 119 -11.94 -5.61 -10.06
CA ALA A 119 -11.76 -5.06 -11.41
C ALA A 119 -10.67 -5.82 -12.18
N MET A 120 -9.53 -6.11 -11.54
CA MET A 120 -8.44 -6.92 -12.11
C MET A 120 -8.91 -8.32 -12.46
N ALA A 121 -9.61 -8.99 -11.54
CA ALA A 121 -10.12 -10.34 -11.76
C ALA A 121 -11.12 -10.39 -12.93
N LYS A 122 -12.02 -9.40 -13.03
CA LYS A 122 -12.98 -9.27 -14.12
C LYS A 122 -12.29 -9.04 -15.47
N ALA A 123 -11.24 -8.22 -15.49
CA ALA A 123 -10.45 -7.93 -16.69
C ALA A 123 -9.48 -9.07 -17.06
N GLN A 124 -9.25 -10.04 -16.16
CA GLN A 124 -8.20 -11.06 -16.27
C GLN A 124 -6.82 -10.45 -16.50
N GLN A 125 -6.57 -9.31 -15.86
CA GLN A 125 -5.35 -8.53 -16.05
C GLN A 125 -4.29 -8.97 -15.03
N GLU A 126 -3.14 -9.47 -15.51
CA GLU A 126 -1.98 -9.76 -14.67
C GLU A 126 -1.19 -8.49 -14.30
N PRO A 127 -0.35 -8.53 -13.25
CA PRO A 127 0.50 -7.41 -12.88
C PRO A 127 1.40 -6.95 -14.05
N ALA A 128 1.43 -5.65 -14.30
CA ALA A 128 2.05 -5.08 -15.51
C ALA A 128 3.58 -5.31 -15.59
N TYR A 129 4.23 -5.55 -14.46
CA TYR A 129 5.66 -5.82 -14.41
C TYR A 129 6.04 -7.20 -14.97
N ILE A 130 5.11 -8.17 -15.02
CA ILE A 130 5.41 -9.56 -15.41
C ILE A 130 5.99 -9.62 -16.82
N ASP A 131 5.36 -8.96 -17.78
CA ASP A 131 5.82 -8.95 -19.18
C ASP A 131 7.25 -8.37 -19.29
N ARG A 132 7.55 -7.33 -18.51
CA ARG A 132 8.87 -6.70 -18.51
C ARG A 132 9.94 -7.58 -17.85
N LEU A 133 9.59 -8.32 -16.81
CA LEU A 133 10.49 -9.30 -16.21
C LEU A 133 10.79 -10.44 -17.18
N GLN A 134 9.78 -10.92 -17.91
CA GLN A 134 9.94 -11.97 -18.92
C GLN A 134 10.85 -11.52 -20.08
N ASP A 135 10.69 -10.28 -20.57
CA ASP A 135 11.60 -9.68 -21.58
C ASP A 135 13.08 -9.66 -21.12
N TYR A 136 13.32 -9.77 -19.81
CA TYR A 136 14.63 -9.77 -19.18
C TYR A 136 15.09 -11.14 -18.68
N ASP A 137 14.39 -12.20 -19.08
CA ASP A 137 14.63 -13.59 -18.67
C ASP A 137 14.54 -13.79 -17.13
N ILE A 138 13.72 -12.98 -16.47
CA ILE A 138 13.45 -13.10 -15.03
C ILE A 138 12.17 -13.90 -14.84
N ARG A 139 12.26 -14.99 -14.09
CA ARG A 139 11.16 -15.93 -13.86
C ARG A 139 10.46 -15.64 -12.54
N ILE A 140 9.15 -15.87 -12.50
CA ILE A 140 8.38 -15.94 -11.26
C ILE A 140 7.93 -17.39 -11.08
N VAL A 141 8.28 -18.00 -9.95
CA VAL A 141 7.98 -19.41 -9.65
C VAL A 141 7.21 -19.50 -8.34
N SER A 142 6.03 -20.12 -8.38
CA SER A 142 5.16 -20.28 -7.22
C SER A 142 5.48 -21.54 -6.41
N SER A 143 6.69 -21.61 -5.85
CA SER A 143 7.09 -22.66 -4.90
C SER A 143 8.26 -22.19 -4.03
N LEU A 144 8.58 -22.96 -2.99
CA LEU A 144 9.90 -22.86 -2.38
C LEU A 144 10.96 -23.39 -3.36
N PRO A 145 12.19 -22.85 -3.34
CA PRO A 145 13.29 -23.37 -4.13
C PRO A 145 13.67 -24.77 -3.62
N THR A 146 13.68 -25.76 -4.51
CA THR A 146 14.14 -27.13 -4.19
C THR A 146 15.65 -27.27 -4.31
N ALA A 147 16.28 -26.41 -5.10
CA ALA A 147 17.72 -26.31 -5.29
C ALA A 147 18.07 -24.84 -5.57
N VAL A 148 19.27 -24.44 -5.18
CA VAL A 148 19.83 -23.14 -5.54
C VAL A 148 20.56 -23.32 -6.86
N GLU A 149 20.12 -22.60 -7.88
CA GLU A 149 20.78 -22.51 -9.18
C GLU A 149 21.46 -21.14 -9.27
N GLU A 150 22.74 -21.12 -9.62
CA GLU A 150 23.44 -19.86 -9.90
C GLU A 150 22.84 -19.16 -11.12
N ASP A 151 22.75 -17.82 -11.07
CA ASP A 151 22.24 -16.97 -12.15
C ASP A 151 20.81 -17.30 -12.65
N SER A 152 19.98 -17.91 -11.79
CA SER A 152 18.64 -18.35 -12.20
C SER A 152 17.67 -17.20 -12.51
N ASN A 153 17.99 -15.98 -12.04
CA ASN A 153 17.16 -14.76 -12.17
C ASN A 153 15.69 -15.04 -11.81
N THR A 154 15.47 -15.66 -10.65
CA THR A 154 14.15 -16.14 -10.25
C THR A 154 13.64 -15.42 -9.00
N ILE A 155 12.39 -14.96 -9.11
CA ILE A 155 11.55 -14.57 -7.98
C ILE A 155 10.71 -15.78 -7.58
N TRP A 156 11.08 -16.40 -6.47
CA TRP A 156 10.34 -17.50 -5.84
C TRP A 156 9.27 -16.93 -4.93
N TRP A 157 8.06 -17.47 -5.01
CA TRP A 157 6.95 -17.12 -4.15
C TRP A 157 6.33 -18.38 -3.56
N ALA A 158 6.22 -18.46 -2.24
CA ALA A 158 5.50 -19.52 -1.55
C ALA A 158 4.51 -18.94 -0.55
N GLN A 159 3.22 -19.29 -0.67
CA GLN A 159 2.24 -19.05 0.38
C GLN A 159 2.06 -20.32 1.20
N LEU A 160 2.35 -20.25 2.48
CA LEU A 160 2.33 -21.38 3.41
C LEU A 160 1.22 -21.19 4.44
N GLU A 161 0.46 -22.25 4.71
CA GLU A 161 -0.49 -22.26 5.84
C GLU A 161 0.25 -22.29 7.19
N ARG A 162 1.37 -23.02 7.23
CA ARG A 162 2.24 -23.19 8.40
C ARG A 162 3.65 -23.52 7.92
N VAL A 163 4.64 -23.12 8.71
CA VAL A 163 6.04 -23.40 8.41
C VAL A 163 6.43 -24.74 9.00
N SER A 164 6.80 -25.71 8.18
CA SER A 164 7.37 -26.99 8.62
C SER A 164 8.89 -26.91 8.77
N ALA A 165 9.50 -27.92 9.39
CA ALA A 165 10.97 -28.02 9.48
C ALA A 165 11.66 -28.08 8.10
N THR A 166 11.00 -28.65 7.10
CA THR A 166 11.51 -28.68 5.72
C THR A 166 11.46 -27.29 5.08
N ASP A 167 10.39 -26.54 5.33
CA ASP A 167 10.25 -25.16 4.82
C ASP A 167 11.29 -24.24 5.46
N MET A 168 11.49 -24.34 6.78
CA MET A 168 12.56 -23.60 7.48
C MET A 168 13.92 -23.87 6.85
N ARG A 169 14.24 -25.14 6.60
CA ARG A 169 15.53 -25.49 5.99
C ARG A 169 15.68 -24.97 4.56
N ALA A 170 14.60 -24.95 3.78
CA ALA A 170 14.60 -24.37 2.44
C ALA A 170 14.86 -22.86 2.49
N VAL A 171 14.24 -22.15 3.42
CA VAL A 171 14.48 -20.72 3.66
C VAL A 171 15.92 -20.47 4.10
N GLU A 172 16.45 -21.23 5.05
CA GLU A 172 17.86 -21.12 5.48
C GLU A 172 18.83 -21.35 4.32
N THR A 173 18.57 -22.36 3.49
CA THR A 173 19.41 -22.66 2.31
C THR A 173 19.39 -21.50 1.30
N ALA A 174 18.21 -20.88 1.09
CA ALA A 174 18.10 -19.68 0.27
C ALA A 174 18.93 -18.52 0.84
N ILE A 175 18.86 -18.28 2.16
CA ILE A 175 19.66 -17.25 2.84
C ILE A 175 21.16 -17.52 2.69
N GLU A 176 21.60 -18.76 2.97
CA GLU A 176 23.01 -19.20 2.88
C GLU A 176 23.58 -19.01 1.47
N SER A 177 22.75 -19.12 0.42
CA SER A 177 23.16 -18.89 -0.97
C SER A 177 23.24 -17.42 -1.39
N GLY A 178 22.85 -16.48 -0.53
CA GLY A 178 22.84 -15.06 -0.84
C GLY A 178 21.56 -14.56 -1.54
N MET A 179 20.50 -15.38 -1.60
CA MET A 179 19.19 -14.91 -2.08
C MET A 179 18.66 -13.82 -1.16
N ARG A 180 17.97 -12.84 -1.74
CA ARG A 180 17.14 -11.88 -0.99
C ARG A 180 15.92 -12.62 -0.47
N VAL A 181 15.65 -12.58 0.83
CA VAL A 181 14.51 -13.29 1.43
C VAL A 181 13.58 -12.30 2.12
N PHE A 182 12.28 -12.46 1.89
CA PHE A 182 11.18 -11.79 2.58
C PHE A 182 10.25 -12.86 3.16
N VAL A 183 9.98 -12.80 4.46
CA VAL A 183 9.01 -13.67 5.15
C VAL A 183 8.02 -12.78 5.89
N LEU A 184 6.74 -12.83 5.54
CA LEU A 184 5.73 -11.91 6.09
C LEU A 184 4.34 -12.50 6.28
N GLY A 185 3.62 -11.95 7.25
CA GLY A 185 2.19 -12.19 7.43
C GLY A 185 1.37 -11.32 6.49
N LEU A 186 0.20 -11.80 6.07
CA LEU A 186 -0.75 -11.04 5.25
C LEU A 186 -1.85 -10.38 6.10
N THR A 187 -2.19 -10.98 7.24
CA THR A 187 -3.22 -10.50 8.16
C THR A 187 -2.71 -10.51 9.59
N ASN A 188 -3.26 -9.61 10.41
CA ASN A 188 -2.95 -9.58 11.84
C ASN A 188 -3.73 -10.71 12.55
N GLN A 189 -3.10 -11.33 13.54
CA GLN A 189 -3.76 -12.33 14.39
C GLN A 189 -4.94 -11.73 15.19
N LYS A 190 -4.85 -10.44 15.51
CA LYS A 190 -5.90 -9.70 16.21
C LYS A 190 -6.92 -9.17 15.22
N ALA A 191 -8.18 -9.12 15.65
CA ALA A 191 -9.21 -8.44 14.88
C ALA A 191 -8.87 -6.95 14.72
N PRO A 192 -9.21 -6.34 13.58
CA PRO A 192 -8.97 -4.92 13.34
C PRO A 192 -9.71 -4.07 14.39
N ALA A 193 -9.03 -3.05 14.91
CA ALA A 193 -9.65 -2.09 15.81
C ALA A 193 -10.54 -1.12 15.03
N GLN A 194 -11.48 -0.47 15.73
CA GLN A 194 -12.20 0.66 15.15
C GLN A 194 -11.19 1.72 14.73
N GLY A 195 -11.27 2.19 13.48
CA GLY A 195 -10.34 3.19 12.96
C GLY A 195 -9.01 2.65 12.44
N PHE A 196 -8.85 1.33 12.35
CA PHE A 196 -7.71 0.66 11.70
C PHE A 196 -6.34 1.16 12.20
N SER A 197 -6.15 1.16 13.52
CA SER A 197 -4.86 1.58 14.08
C SER A 197 -3.72 0.69 13.59
N GLU A 198 -2.53 1.28 13.46
CA GLU A 198 -1.30 0.59 13.06
C GLU A 198 -1.11 -0.69 13.89
N ASP A 199 -1.21 -0.63 15.21
CA ASP A 199 -1.11 -1.80 16.10
C ASP A 199 -2.11 -2.93 15.80
N SER A 200 -3.29 -2.59 15.28
CA SER A 200 -4.33 -3.57 14.94
C SER A 200 -4.22 -4.11 13.53
N MET A 201 -3.50 -3.41 12.66
CA MET A 201 -3.30 -3.77 11.26
C MET A 201 -1.91 -4.30 10.98
N GLN A 202 -0.95 -4.11 11.89
CA GLN A 202 0.44 -4.47 11.65
C GLN A 202 0.63 -5.97 11.48
N VAL A 203 1.49 -6.35 10.56
CA VAL A 203 1.91 -7.73 10.33
C VAL A 203 3.43 -7.84 10.43
N PRO A 204 3.96 -8.97 10.92
CA PRO A 204 5.41 -9.15 10.97
C PRO A 204 6.01 -9.26 9.56
N LEU A 205 7.18 -8.66 9.38
CA LEU A 205 8.04 -8.82 8.22
C LEU A 205 9.45 -9.15 8.71
N TYR A 206 10.00 -10.24 8.18
CA TYR A 206 11.37 -10.67 8.38
C TYR A 206 12.08 -10.64 7.04
N VAL A 207 13.34 -10.21 7.03
CA VAL A 207 14.16 -10.18 5.80
C VAL A 207 15.54 -10.77 6.05
N ALA A 208 16.20 -11.21 4.97
CA ALA A 208 17.61 -11.56 4.98
C ALA A 208 18.25 -11.20 3.63
N ASN A 209 19.51 -10.75 3.67
CA ASN A 209 20.26 -10.26 2.50
C ASN A 209 19.56 -9.12 1.74
N VAL A 210 18.74 -8.32 2.42
CA VAL A 210 18.05 -7.16 1.85
C VAL A 210 18.44 -5.91 2.62
N GLU A 211 18.86 -4.86 1.90
CA GLU A 211 19.08 -3.53 2.46
C GLU A 211 17.85 -2.67 2.19
N LEU A 212 17.17 -2.23 3.25
CA LEU A 212 15.99 -1.38 3.20
C LEU A 212 16.26 -0.05 3.90
N GLN A 213 15.67 1.05 3.42
CA GLN A 213 15.67 2.31 4.16
C GLN A 213 14.77 2.20 5.38
N ALA A 214 15.13 2.89 6.46
CA ALA A 214 14.30 2.92 7.67
C ALA A 214 12.96 3.61 7.39
N GLN A 215 11.86 2.99 7.78
CA GLN A 215 10.51 3.50 7.54
C GLN A 215 9.82 3.86 8.85
N GLN A 216 8.84 4.76 8.77
CA GLN A 216 7.89 4.98 9.86
C GLN A 216 6.73 3.99 9.77
N LEU A 217 6.27 3.72 8.54
CA LEU A 217 5.16 2.83 8.23
C LEU A 217 5.34 2.32 6.79
N THR A 218 4.95 1.08 6.54
CA THR A 218 4.91 0.49 5.18
C THR A 218 3.62 -0.28 4.98
N GLN A 219 3.28 -0.58 3.74
CA GLN A 219 2.12 -1.36 3.36
C GLN A 219 2.53 -2.60 2.55
N LEU A 220 1.66 -3.60 2.45
CA LEU A 220 1.89 -4.76 1.57
C LEU A 220 2.13 -4.34 0.11
N VAL A 221 1.49 -3.26 -0.35
CA VAL A 221 1.66 -2.72 -1.71
C VAL A 221 3.10 -2.27 -2.02
N ASP A 222 3.93 -2.03 -1.01
CA ASP A 222 5.32 -1.58 -1.17
C ASP A 222 6.31 -2.73 -1.40
N ILE A 223 5.92 -3.96 -1.03
CA ILE A 223 6.84 -5.11 -1.02
C ILE A 223 7.23 -5.52 -2.44
N MET A 224 6.27 -5.71 -3.34
CA MET A 224 6.59 -6.14 -4.70
C MET A 224 7.29 -5.07 -5.55
N PRO A 225 6.96 -3.77 -5.46
CA PRO A 225 7.82 -2.72 -5.99
C PRO A 225 9.27 -2.77 -5.52
N THR A 226 9.50 -3.08 -4.24
CA THR A 226 10.85 -3.24 -3.67
C THR A 226 11.56 -4.49 -4.23
N VAL A 227 10.82 -5.58 -4.46
CA VAL A 227 11.34 -6.79 -5.10
C VAL A 227 11.67 -6.53 -6.57
N VAL A 228 10.71 -6.00 -7.33
CA VAL A 228 10.85 -5.71 -8.77
C VAL A 228 11.93 -4.67 -9.03
N GLY A 229 12.05 -3.66 -8.16
CA GLY A 229 13.06 -2.60 -8.24
C GLY A 229 14.51 -3.08 -8.11
N HIS A 230 14.72 -4.31 -7.63
CA HIS A 230 15.99 -5.04 -7.70
C HIS A 230 16.36 -5.40 -9.12
N TYR A 231 15.38 -5.87 -9.89
CA TYR A 231 15.58 -6.53 -11.17
C TYR A 231 15.52 -5.57 -12.35
N MET A 232 14.68 -4.54 -12.25
CA MET A 232 14.52 -3.53 -13.27
C MET A 232 14.19 -2.17 -12.66
N ASN A 233 14.57 -1.12 -13.38
CA ASN A 233 14.26 0.26 -13.01
C ASN A 233 13.48 0.94 -14.13
N CYS A 234 12.35 1.56 -13.79
CA CYS A 234 11.45 2.18 -14.76
C CYS A 234 11.54 3.71 -14.71
N ALA A 235 11.35 4.38 -15.85
CA ALA A 235 11.50 5.83 -15.97
C ALA A 235 10.55 6.60 -15.02
N GLU A 236 9.31 6.13 -14.87
CA GLU A 236 8.30 6.69 -13.96
C GLU A 236 8.27 5.97 -12.59
N GLY A 237 9.32 5.21 -12.27
CA GLY A 237 9.38 4.37 -11.07
C GLY A 237 8.22 3.37 -11.03
N THR A 238 7.44 3.42 -9.96
CA THR A 238 6.30 2.51 -9.72
C THR A 238 4.97 3.11 -10.17
N LYS A 239 4.91 4.43 -10.44
CA LYS A 239 3.66 5.20 -10.59
C LYS A 239 2.76 4.73 -11.72
N THR A 240 3.32 4.05 -12.72
CA THR A 240 2.56 3.52 -13.86
C THR A 240 1.87 2.19 -13.60
N TRP A 241 2.21 1.49 -12.51
CA TRP A 241 1.73 0.12 -12.27
C TRP A 241 1.51 -0.27 -10.80
N SER A 242 1.92 0.56 -9.83
CA SER A 242 1.76 0.27 -8.41
C SER A 242 1.56 1.56 -7.62
N LEU A 243 0.65 1.52 -6.63
CA LEU A 243 0.46 2.57 -5.64
C LEU A 243 1.47 2.51 -4.50
N GLY A 244 2.14 1.37 -4.30
CA GLY A 244 3.29 1.29 -3.40
C GLY A 244 4.61 1.74 -4.05
N GLN A 245 5.64 1.84 -3.22
CA GLN A 245 6.97 2.34 -3.55
C GLN A 245 8.09 1.35 -3.25
N ASP A 246 9.25 1.54 -3.88
CA ASP A 246 10.47 0.78 -3.58
C ASP A 246 11.11 1.32 -2.28
N ILE A 247 10.90 0.62 -1.17
CA ILE A 247 11.35 1.02 0.19
C ILE A 247 12.87 0.85 0.38
N ALA A 248 13.57 0.24 -0.58
CA ALA A 248 15.04 0.26 -0.58
C ALA A 248 15.61 1.61 -1.06
N LYS A 249 14.78 2.43 -1.74
CA LYS A 249 15.20 3.69 -2.36
C LYS A 249 14.47 4.94 -1.84
N HIS A 250 13.34 4.77 -1.15
CA HIS A 250 12.49 5.87 -0.70
C HIS A 250 12.13 5.70 0.77
N ASP A 251 12.01 6.83 1.46
CA ASP A 251 11.48 6.92 2.82
C ASP A 251 9.95 7.00 2.78
N THR A 252 9.30 6.86 3.93
CA THR A 252 7.83 6.90 4.05
C THR A 252 7.28 8.24 3.54
N GLU A 253 6.43 8.20 2.53
CA GLU A 253 5.72 9.37 2.00
C GLU A 253 4.32 9.47 2.61
N TRP A 254 4.03 10.61 3.26
CA TRP A 254 2.72 10.90 3.83
C TRP A 254 1.87 11.76 2.88
N PRO A 255 0.54 11.58 2.86
CA PRO A 255 -0.23 10.54 3.56
C PRO A 255 -0.17 9.18 2.84
N MET A 256 -0.28 8.09 3.60
CA MET A 256 -0.43 6.74 3.05
C MET A 256 -1.90 6.36 2.97
N ILE A 257 -2.29 5.57 1.97
CA ILE A 257 -3.69 5.25 1.73
C ILE A 257 -3.84 3.74 1.65
N ALA A 258 -4.70 3.19 2.50
CA ALA A 258 -5.09 1.80 2.49
C ALA A 258 -6.57 1.69 2.15
N SER A 259 -6.97 0.53 1.65
CA SER A 259 -8.36 0.13 1.59
C SER A 259 -8.54 -1.19 2.33
N TYR A 260 -9.67 -1.30 3.01
CA TYR A 260 -10.04 -2.47 3.80
C TYR A 260 -11.48 -2.84 3.44
N GLY A 261 -11.61 -3.68 2.42
CA GLY A 261 -12.87 -4.01 1.77
C GLY A 261 -13.48 -2.79 1.09
N SER A 262 -14.34 -2.08 1.81
CA SER A 262 -15.08 -0.94 1.27
C SER A 262 -14.79 0.39 1.96
N GLN A 263 -13.94 0.36 2.98
CA GLN A 263 -13.51 1.53 3.70
C GLN A 263 -12.14 1.97 3.17
N LEU A 264 -11.97 3.26 2.94
CA LEU A 264 -10.66 3.86 2.68
C LEU A 264 -10.10 4.42 3.98
N VAL A 265 -8.81 4.22 4.21
CA VAL A 265 -8.10 4.74 5.38
C VAL A 265 -6.91 5.55 4.92
N ILE A 266 -6.88 6.81 5.31
CA ILE A 266 -5.76 7.71 5.08
C ILE A 266 -4.96 7.79 6.39
N TYR A 267 -3.75 7.26 6.37
CA TYR A 267 -2.79 7.38 7.46
C TYR A 267 -1.96 8.66 7.24
N THR A 268 -1.86 9.48 8.28
CA THR A 268 -0.96 10.63 8.36
C THR A 268 0.00 10.43 9.52
N GLU A 269 0.98 11.33 9.69
CA GLU A 269 1.95 11.24 10.79
C GLU A 269 1.34 11.17 12.20
N ALA A 270 0.14 11.71 12.41
CA ALA A 270 -0.47 11.81 13.74
C ALA A 270 -1.93 11.33 13.81
N GLU A 271 -2.63 11.29 12.68
CA GLU A 271 -4.07 11.07 12.60
C GLU A 271 -4.40 10.05 11.52
N ARG A 272 -5.55 9.39 11.67
CA ARG A 272 -6.11 8.51 10.64
C ARG A 272 -7.50 8.99 10.26
N ILE A 273 -7.78 9.03 8.96
CA ILE A 273 -9.09 9.40 8.43
C ILE A 273 -9.69 8.13 7.80
N VAL A 274 -10.78 7.64 8.37
CA VAL A 274 -11.57 6.54 7.79
C VAL A 274 -12.71 7.14 7.00
N ILE A 275 -12.87 6.66 5.78
CA ILE A 275 -13.94 7.05 4.87
C ILE A 275 -14.77 5.79 4.59
N ASP A 276 -16.03 5.82 5.02
CA ASP A 276 -16.98 4.74 4.80
C ASP A 276 -17.62 4.83 3.40
N GLN A 277 -18.29 3.78 2.95
CA GLN A 277 -18.93 3.72 1.61
C GLN A 277 -19.95 4.83 1.36
N ASP A 278 -20.60 5.32 2.41
CA ASP A 278 -21.58 6.40 2.36
C ASP A 278 -20.95 7.79 2.42
N ALA A 279 -19.62 7.86 2.23
CA ALA A 279 -18.79 9.06 2.33
C ALA A 279 -18.73 9.70 3.72
N THR A 280 -19.23 9.02 4.76
CA THR A 280 -19.03 9.50 6.12
C THR A 280 -17.55 9.36 6.50
N THR A 281 -17.02 10.42 7.12
CA THR A 281 -15.61 10.49 7.50
C THR A 281 -15.48 10.48 9.01
N ARG A 282 -14.62 9.61 9.54
CA ARG A 282 -14.29 9.52 10.97
C ARG A 282 -12.79 9.70 11.14
N MET A 283 -12.39 10.58 12.04
CA MET A 283 -10.98 10.85 12.34
C MET A 283 -10.57 10.21 13.65
N PHE A 284 -9.34 9.70 13.72
CA PHE A 284 -8.78 9.06 14.90
C PHE A 284 -7.40 9.62 15.20
N GLN A 285 -7.09 9.78 16.49
CA GLN A 285 -5.75 10.06 17.00
C GLN A 285 -5.40 8.97 18.04
N GLY A 286 -4.29 8.26 17.83
CA GLY A 286 -4.00 7.07 18.64
C GLY A 286 -5.09 6.00 18.48
N THR A 287 -5.79 5.64 19.56
CA THR A 287 -6.95 4.71 19.53
C THR A 287 -8.30 5.42 19.70
N GLU A 288 -8.30 6.74 19.87
CA GLU A 288 -9.51 7.51 20.16
C GLU A 288 -10.10 8.13 18.88
N GLU A 289 -11.41 8.03 18.73
CA GLU A 289 -12.15 8.77 17.69
C GLU A 289 -12.25 10.25 18.09
N MET A 290 -12.06 11.15 17.14
CA MET A 290 -12.16 12.60 17.31
C MET A 290 -13.56 13.06 16.85
N PRO A 291 -14.55 13.16 17.75
CA PRO A 291 -15.92 13.45 17.36
C PRO A 291 -16.05 14.85 16.76
N ASN A 292 -16.73 14.96 15.62
CA ASN A 292 -16.94 16.20 14.86
C ASN A 292 -15.65 16.83 14.28
N ALA A 293 -14.54 16.09 14.25
CA ALA A 293 -13.36 16.51 13.50
C ALA A 293 -13.64 16.44 12.00
N VAL A 294 -13.17 17.45 11.26
CA VAL A 294 -13.38 17.56 9.82
C VAL A 294 -12.02 17.39 9.14
N PRO A 295 -11.86 16.39 8.26
CA PRO A 295 -10.59 16.14 7.61
C PRO A 295 -10.19 17.29 6.69
N PRO A 296 -8.89 17.63 6.58
CA PRO A 296 -8.44 18.64 5.65
C PRO A 296 -8.79 18.25 4.19
N THR A 297 -9.64 19.04 3.53
CA THR A 297 -10.05 18.82 2.12
C THR A 297 -8.93 18.40 1.17
N PRO A 298 -7.75 19.08 1.18
CA PRO A 298 -6.70 18.73 0.22
C PRO A 298 -6.19 17.31 0.42
N ILE A 299 -6.10 16.83 1.67
CA ILE A 299 -5.70 15.45 1.98
C ILE A 299 -6.71 14.47 1.39
N LEU A 300 -8.00 14.72 1.61
CA LEU A 300 -9.07 13.87 1.12
C LEU A 300 -9.12 13.79 -0.41
N ILE A 301 -9.05 14.95 -1.09
CA ILE A 301 -9.10 15.01 -2.55
C ILE A 301 -7.87 14.34 -3.18
N ASN A 302 -6.67 14.60 -2.65
CA ASN A 302 -5.45 13.99 -3.18
C ASN A 302 -5.47 12.49 -2.96
N ALA A 303 -5.87 12.02 -1.78
CA ALA A 303 -5.95 10.60 -1.50
C ALA A 303 -6.92 9.87 -2.43
N LEU A 304 -8.11 10.43 -2.64
CA LEU A 304 -9.09 9.85 -3.58
C LEU A 304 -8.60 9.88 -5.02
N ARG A 305 -7.82 10.89 -5.42
CA ARG A 305 -7.21 10.95 -6.75
C ARG A 305 -6.14 9.87 -6.92
N ASP A 306 -5.28 9.68 -5.92
CA ASP A 306 -4.23 8.68 -5.95
C ASP A 306 -4.81 7.27 -5.98
N VAL A 307 -5.80 7.00 -5.13
CA VAL A 307 -6.59 5.76 -5.15
C VAL A 307 -7.22 5.50 -6.52
N LYS A 308 -7.58 6.53 -7.27
CA LYS A 308 -8.21 6.43 -8.60
C LYS A 308 -7.24 6.40 -9.77
N ARG A 309 -5.92 6.38 -9.54
CA ARG A 309 -4.94 6.54 -10.62
C ARG A 309 -5.06 5.50 -11.74
N PHE A 310 -5.58 4.31 -11.44
CA PHE A 310 -5.80 3.24 -12.43
C PHE A 310 -7.29 3.00 -12.75
N SER A 311 -8.15 3.96 -12.39
CA SER A 311 -9.53 4.02 -12.87
C SER A 311 -9.61 4.87 -14.13
N ALA A 312 -10.41 4.46 -15.10
CA ALA A 312 -10.70 5.27 -16.27
C ALA A 312 -11.51 6.48 -15.82
N THR A 313 -11.03 7.67 -16.17
CA THR A 313 -11.84 8.87 -16.05
C THR A 313 -12.88 8.83 -17.15
N GLY A 314 -14.15 8.67 -16.79
CA GLY A 314 -15.25 8.91 -17.74
C GLY A 314 -15.15 10.35 -18.26
N GLU A 315 -14.94 10.50 -19.56
CA GLU A 315 -15.09 11.77 -20.28
C GLU A 315 -16.56 12.18 -20.39
#